data_AF-A0A7J8BSY0-F1
#
_entry.id   AF-A0A7J8BSY0-F1
#
_cell.length_a   1.000
_cell.length_b   1.000
_cell.length_c   1.000
_cell.angle_alpha   90.00
_cell.angle_beta   90.00
_cell.angle_gamma   90.00
#
_symmetry.space_group_name_H-M   'P 1'
#
loop_
_entity.id
_entity.type
_entity.pdbx_description
1 polymer ?
#
loop_
_entity_poly.entity_id
_entity_poly.type
_entity_poly.pdbx_seq_one_letter_code
_entity_poly.pdbx_strand_id
1 'polypeptide(L)'
;MTSNKLPRPWKERAHQPEKKAGGHRYWTTKRDGEVRLRQDDSFPYETPLTVHDMVMGTATKYANYIALGSKHRHGWHLLTYIELYEECRRAAKAFLQIRGCLKHLKAIVQYKEKIQSQLRNLYSWRAFLELGDSIPDDVLNQVIDSQKPNQCCALIYRLVATGPPKAIMLSHDNITWTTWATAQSLPYKHPPEGQEVLVSYLPLSYMAAQIFDMWVTISVAGALYFAQPGALKVSGAPRLPGWAAGAWRVADEGPGP
;
A
#
# COMPACT_ATOMS: atom_id res chain seq x y z
N MET A 1 -68.85 37.21 34.37
CA MET A 1 -67.49 36.94 34.91
C MET A 1 -67.24 35.45 34.83
N THR A 2 -66.00 35.04 34.50
CA THR A 2 -65.45 33.65 34.49
C THR A 2 -66.22 32.61 33.63
N SER A 3 -65.65 31.51 33.14
CA SER A 3 -64.30 30.93 33.31
C SER A 3 -63.85 30.21 32.03
N ASN A 4 -62.53 30.17 31.78
CA ASN A 4 -61.92 29.32 30.74
C ASN A 4 -62.17 27.82 31.02
N LYS A 5 -62.44 27.03 29.97
CA LYS A 5 -62.32 25.56 30.00
C LYS A 5 -61.45 25.09 28.83
N LEU A 6 -60.25 24.62 29.16
CA LEU A 6 -59.33 23.98 28.21
C LEU A 6 -59.90 22.62 27.72
N PRO A 7 -59.76 22.28 26.43
CA PRO A 7 -59.99 20.91 25.95
C PRO A 7 -58.94 19.94 26.51
N ARG A 8 -59.37 18.69 26.73
CA ARG A 8 -58.57 17.62 27.37
C ARG A 8 -57.52 17.00 26.43
N PRO A 9 -56.54 16.23 26.95
CA PRO A 9 -55.38 15.80 26.18
C PRO A 9 -55.71 14.87 25.02
N TRP A 10 -54.81 14.93 24.03
CA TRP A 10 -54.57 13.98 22.95
C TRP A 10 -54.96 12.53 23.30
N LYS A 11 -55.92 11.97 22.57
CA LYS A 11 -56.11 10.51 22.54
C LYS A 11 -54.90 9.88 21.86
N GLU A 12 -54.25 8.93 22.55
CA GLU A 12 -53.29 8.04 21.92
C GLU A 12 -53.97 7.29 20.78
N ARG A 13 -53.54 7.54 19.54
CA ARG A 13 -53.85 6.65 18.43
C ARG A 13 -52.98 5.42 18.59
N ALA A 14 -53.57 4.33 19.08
CA ALA A 14 -52.94 3.03 19.08
C ALA A 14 -52.34 2.75 17.70
N HIS A 15 -51.03 2.44 17.67
CA HIS A 15 -50.37 2.05 16.43
C HIS A 15 -51.00 0.76 15.91
N GLN A 16 -51.84 0.89 14.88
CA GLN A 16 -52.10 -0.25 14.00
C GLN A 16 -50.77 -0.60 13.33
N PRO A 17 -50.37 -1.89 13.28
CA PRO A 17 -49.21 -2.30 12.51
C PRO A 17 -49.52 -2.05 11.04
N GLU A 18 -48.84 -1.07 10.43
CA GLU A 18 -48.91 -0.86 8.98
C GLU A 18 -48.55 -2.17 8.28
N LYS A 19 -49.45 -2.64 7.41
CA LYS A 19 -49.18 -3.78 6.53
C LYS A 19 -47.89 -3.47 5.77
N LYS A 20 -46.88 -4.36 5.87
CA LYS A 20 -45.60 -4.23 5.16
C LYS A 20 -45.82 -4.11 3.65
N ALA A 21 -45.87 -2.88 3.15
CA ALA A 21 -45.71 -2.60 1.73
C ALA A 21 -44.25 -2.89 1.37
N GLY A 22 -44.03 -3.87 0.48
CA GLY A 22 -42.70 -4.36 0.10
C GLY A 22 -41.91 -3.40 -0.79
N GLY A 23 -41.60 -2.19 -0.29
CA GLY A 23 -40.75 -1.22 -0.96
C GLY A 23 -39.29 -1.34 -0.54
N HIS A 24 -38.37 -1.47 -1.50
CA HIS A 24 -36.92 -1.55 -1.24
C HIS A 24 -36.37 -0.22 -0.68
N ARG A 25 -36.30 -0.09 0.66
CA ARG A 25 -35.77 1.10 1.32
C ARG A 25 -34.26 0.98 1.56
N TYR A 26 -33.48 1.86 0.92
CA TYR A 26 -32.02 1.93 1.03
C TYR A 26 -31.52 2.91 2.11
N TRP A 27 -32.42 3.53 2.88
CA TRP A 27 -32.08 4.46 3.96
C TRP A 27 -33.13 4.43 5.09
N THR A 28 -32.74 4.89 6.27
CA THR A 28 -33.60 5.00 7.45
C THR A 28 -33.17 6.17 8.34
N THR A 29 -34.12 6.75 9.07
CA THR A 29 -33.88 7.67 10.20
C THR A 29 -34.27 7.05 11.55
N LYS A 30 -34.83 5.83 11.55
CA LYS A 30 -35.10 5.07 12.78
C LYS A 30 -33.87 4.23 13.14
N ARG A 31 -33.46 4.27 14.42
CA ARG A 31 -32.34 3.50 15.01
C ARG A 31 -32.36 2.02 14.58
N ASP A 32 -33.51 1.38 14.79
CA ASP A 32 -33.71 -0.06 14.54
C ASP A 32 -34.44 -0.30 13.20
N GLY A 33 -34.31 0.64 12.26
CA GLY A 33 -34.95 0.54 10.95
C GLY A 33 -34.12 -0.31 9.99
N GLU A 34 -34.70 -1.40 9.49
CA GLU A 34 -34.11 -2.21 8.43
C GLU A 34 -33.93 -1.40 7.14
N VAL A 35 -32.80 -1.61 6.47
CA VAL A 35 -32.52 -1.11 5.11
C VAL A 35 -31.96 -2.23 4.26
N ARG A 36 -32.27 -2.24 2.97
CA ARG A 36 -31.59 -3.13 2.02
C ARG A 36 -30.17 -2.61 1.79
N LEU A 37 -29.18 -3.47 1.96
CA LEU A 37 -27.81 -3.16 1.50
C LEU A 37 -27.80 -3.10 -0.03
N ARG A 38 -27.03 -2.18 -0.61
CA ARG A 38 -26.70 -2.21 -2.03
C ARG A 38 -25.65 -3.29 -2.24
N GLN A 39 -26.10 -4.52 -2.39
CA GLN A 39 -25.28 -5.61 -2.91
C GLN A 39 -25.26 -5.49 -4.42
N ASP A 40 -24.07 -5.56 -4.99
CA ASP A 40 -23.82 -5.60 -6.41
C ASP A 40 -23.00 -6.86 -6.69
N ASP A 41 -23.66 -7.84 -7.30
CA ASP A 41 -23.06 -9.14 -7.62
C ASP A 41 -22.19 -9.07 -8.90
N SER A 42 -21.95 -7.87 -9.45
CA SER A 42 -21.15 -7.65 -10.67
C SER A 42 -19.66 -7.96 -10.52
N PHE A 43 -19.17 -8.17 -9.29
CA PHE A 43 -17.76 -8.51 -9.05
C PHE A 43 -17.58 -10.02 -8.86
N PRO A 44 -16.80 -10.71 -9.74
CA PRO A 44 -16.57 -12.14 -9.60
C PRO A 44 -15.85 -12.52 -8.29
N TYR A 45 -16.21 -13.68 -7.75
CA TYR A 45 -15.48 -14.33 -6.65
C TYR A 45 -14.18 -14.92 -7.18
N GLU A 46 -13.11 -14.13 -7.21
CA GLU A 46 -11.77 -14.60 -7.56
C GLU A 46 -11.05 -15.28 -6.38
N THR A 47 -10.09 -16.17 -6.69
CA THR A 47 -9.26 -16.81 -5.66
C THR A 47 -8.28 -15.79 -5.08
N PRO A 48 -8.23 -15.58 -3.75
CA PRO A 48 -7.32 -14.62 -3.15
C PRO A 48 -5.85 -14.95 -3.45
N LEU A 49 -5.11 -13.97 -3.97
CA LEU A 49 -3.69 -14.08 -4.30
C LEU A 49 -2.82 -13.41 -3.24
N THR A 50 -1.62 -13.94 -3.01
CA THR A 50 -0.58 -13.15 -2.33
C THR A 50 -0.04 -12.06 -3.26
N VAL A 51 0.62 -11.07 -2.68
CA VAL A 51 1.36 -10.05 -3.46
C VAL A 51 2.48 -10.69 -4.28
N HIS A 52 3.10 -11.76 -3.77
CA HIS A 52 4.11 -12.51 -4.53
C HIS A 52 3.50 -13.16 -5.78
N ASP A 53 2.36 -13.83 -5.65
CA ASP A 53 1.69 -14.49 -6.79
C ASP A 53 1.33 -13.48 -7.89
N MET A 54 0.83 -12.30 -7.51
CA MET A 54 0.51 -11.21 -8.43
C MET A 54 1.78 -10.73 -9.17
N VAL A 55 2.87 -10.44 -8.44
CA VAL A 55 4.14 -9.98 -9.03
C VAL A 55 4.76 -11.04 -9.92
N MET A 56 4.83 -12.30 -9.47
CA MET A 56 5.36 -13.44 -10.22
C MET A 56 4.54 -13.74 -11.47
N GLY A 57 3.21 -13.65 -11.38
CA GLY A 57 2.29 -13.85 -12.51
C GLY A 57 2.51 -12.81 -13.60
N THR A 58 2.55 -11.51 -13.24
CA THR A 58 2.93 -10.43 -14.17
C THR A 58 4.32 -10.67 -14.74
N ALA A 59 5.31 -10.96 -13.89
CA ALA A 59 6.70 -11.09 -14.32
C ALA A 59 6.95 -12.27 -15.26
N THR A 60 6.22 -13.37 -15.08
CA THR A 60 6.28 -14.53 -15.98
C THR A 60 5.59 -14.23 -17.31
N LYS A 61 4.42 -13.57 -17.28
CA LYS A 61 3.62 -13.27 -18.48
C LYS A 61 4.23 -12.16 -19.35
N TYR A 62 4.87 -11.18 -18.73
CA TYR A 62 5.36 -9.96 -19.38
C TYR A 62 6.87 -9.74 -19.18
N ALA A 63 7.64 -10.82 -19.00
CA ALA A 63 9.06 -10.83 -18.64
C ALA A 63 9.92 -9.72 -19.27
N ASN A 64 9.84 -9.54 -20.59
CA ASN A 64 10.68 -8.62 -21.36
C ASN A 64 10.15 -7.17 -21.44
N TYR A 65 8.98 -6.87 -20.87
CA TYR A 65 8.44 -5.51 -20.82
C TYR A 65 9.13 -4.70 -19.72
N ILE A 66 9.30 -3.39 -19.94
CA ILE A 66 9.90 -2.49 -18.95
C ILE A 66 8.96 -2.38 -17.74
N ALA A 67 9.43 -2.73 -16.55
CA ALA A 67 8.68 -2.57 -15.31
C ALA A 67 9.03 -1.26 -14.60
N LEU A 68 10.32 -0.90 -14.60
CA LEU A 68 10.84 0.20 -13.81
C LEU A 68 11.86 1.05 -14.57
N GLY A 69 11.76 2.37 -14.45
CA GLY A 69 12.73 3.33 -14.95
C GLY A 69 13.17 4.33 -13.88
N SER A 70 14.49 4.43 -13.64
CA SER A 70 15.07 5.39 -12.70
C SER A 70 16.21 6.18 -13.34
N LYS A 71 16.19 7.51 -13.20
CA LYS A 71 17.19 8.39 -13.82
C LYS A 71 18.34 8.69 -12.86
N HIS A 72 19.52 8.14 -13.16
CA HIS A 72 20.77 8.38 -12.44
C HIS A 72 21.58 9.51 -13.10
N ARG A 73 22.74 9.88 -12.53
CA ARG A 73 23.58 10.98 -13.05
C ARG A 73 24.09 10.76 -14.48
N HIS A 74 24.22 9.50 -14.91
CA HIS A 74 24.84 9.12 -16.18
C HIS A 74 23.87 8.47 -17.19
N GLY A 75 22.55 8.47 -16.91
CA GLY A 75 21.56 7.91 -17.82
C GLY A 75 20.30 7.38 -17.13
N TRP A 76 19.44 6.75 -17.91
CA TRP A 76 18.35 5.93 -17.41
C TRP A 76 18.87 4.54 -17.07
N HIS A 77 18.51 4.05 -15.89
CA HIS A 77 18.56 2.64 -15.55
C HIS A 77 17.13 2.10 -15.67
N LEU A 78 16.94 1.15 -16.58
CA LEU A 78 15.67 0.49 -16.83
C LEU A 78 15.78 -0.96 -16.36
N LEU A 79 14.71 -1.50 -15.79
CA LEU A 79 14.56 -2.91 -15.46
C LEU A 79 13.30 -3.43 -16.16
N THR A 80 13.44 -4.57 -16.82
CA THR A 80 12.32 -5.39 -17.26
C THR A 80 11.62 -6.05 -16.08
N TYR A 81 10.45 -6.65 -16.32
CA TYR A 81 9.70 -7.36 -15.29
C TYR A 81 10.45 -8.57 -14.71
N ILE A 82 11.20 -9.32 -15.53
CA ILE A 82 12.00 -10.44 -15.03
C ILE A 82 13.20 -9.96 -14.19
N GLU A 83 13.92 -8.93 -14.64
CA GLU A 83 15.04 -8.33 -13.88
C GLU A 83 14.56 -7.73 -12.55
N LEU A 84 13.40 -7.05 -12.54
CA LEU A 84 12.80 -6.52 -11.32
C LEU A 84 12.45 -7.65 -10.33
N TYR A 85 11.89 -8.76 -10.82
CA TYR A 85 11.57 -9.91 -9.97
C TYR A 85 12.84 -10.57 -9.40
N GLU A 86 13.92 -10.66 -10.17
CA GLU A 86 15.22 -11.15 -9.69
C GLU A 86 15.87 -10.23 -8.65
N GLU A 87 15.82 -8.90 -8.82
CA GLU A 87 16.22 -7.92 -7.80
C GLU A 87 15.41 -8.11 -6.50
N CYS A 88 14.08 -8.30 -6.61
CA CYS A 88 13.23 -8.59 -5.47
C CYS A 88 13.61 -9.90 -4.77
N ARG A 89 13.91 -10.98 -5.51
CA ARG A 89 14.39 -12.25 -4.94
C ARG A 89 15.74 -12.10 -4.25
N ARG A 90 16.70 -11.38 -4.82
CA ARG A 90 18.00 -11.09 -4.19
C ARG A 90 17.84 -10.31 -2.88
N ALA A 91 16.99 -9.28 -2.86
CA ALA A 91 16.66 -8.57 -1.63
C ALA A 91 15.97 -9.48 -0.59
N ALA A 92 15.04 -10.34 -1.01
CA ALA A 92 14.36 -11.30 -0.12
C ALA A 92 15.34 -12.29 0.52
N LYS A 93 16.30 -12.83 -0.25
CA LYS A 93 17.39 -13.68 0.28
C LYS A 93 18.22 -12.93 1.33
N ALA A 94 18.61 -11.68 1.05
CA ALA A 94 19.34 -10.86 2.01
C ALA A 94 18.56 -10.62 3.32
N PHE A 95 17.23 -10.45 3.25
CA PHE A 95 16.39 -10.39 4.46
C PHE A 95 16.40 -11.69 5.27
N LEU A 96 16.52 -12.87 4.64
CA LEU A 96 16.56 -14.15 5.35
C LEU A 96 17.82 -14.31 6.21
N GLN A 97 18.99 -13.86 5.75
CA GLN A 97 20.21 -13.85 6.56
C GLN A 97 20.06 -13.05 7.86
N ILE A 98 19.38 -11.89 7.80
CA ILE A 98 19.16 -11.05 8.99
C ILE A 98 17.88 -11.40 9.78
N ARG A 99 17.01 -12.28 9.25
CA ARG A 99 15.75 -12.72 9.89
C ARG A 99 16.03 -13.46 11.20
N GLY A 100 16.95 -14.43 11.17
CA GLY A 100 17.31 -15.25 12.34
C GLY A 100 17.85 -14.45 13.53
N CYS A 101 18.30 -13.22 13.29
CA CYS A 101 18.78 -12.36 14.35
C CYS A 101 17.66 -11.77 15.23
N LEU A 102 16.45 -11.50 14.72
CA LEU A 102 15.56 -10.42 15.23
C LEU A 102 14.95 -10.58 16.64
N LYS A 103 14.68 -9.43 17.29
CA LYS A 103 13.71 -9.26 18.40
C LYS A 103 13.05 -7.86 18.43
N HIS A 104 13.76 -6.75 18.17
CA HIS A 104 13.14 -5.41 17.99
C HIS A 104 13.68 -4.57 16.81
N LEU A 105 14.99 -4.36 16.63
CA LEU A 105 15.57 -3.74 15.41
C LEU A 105 17.01 -4.20 15.21
N LYS A 106 17.39 -4.73 14.02
CA LYS A 106 18.71 -5.36 13.79
C LYS A 106 19.38 -5.13 12.43
N ALA A 107 18.76 -4.39 11.51
CA ALA A 107 19.44 -3.88 10.33
C ALA A 107 18.90 -2.50 9.97
N ILE A 108 19.79 -1.59 9.59
CA ILE A 108 19.48 -0.34 8.91
C ILE A 108 20.12 -0.47 7.53
N VAL A 109 19.32 -0.50 6.47
CA VAL A 109 19.83 -0.57 5.10
C VAL A 109 19.80 0.82 4.49
N GLN A 110 20.97 1.40 4.26
CA GLN A 110 21.11 2.70 3.63
C GLN A 110 21.05 2.55 2.10
N TYR A 111 19.90 2.92 1.53
CA TYR A 111 19.61 2.80 0.10
C TYR A 111 20.40 3.78 -0.79
N LYS A 112 20.72 4.98 -0.28
CA LYS A 112 21.42 6.04 -1.03
C LYS A 112 22.58 6.61 -0.20
N GLU A 113 23.56 7.15 -0.92
CA GLU A 113 24.80 7.74 -0.39
C GLU A 113 25.78 6.72 0.22
N LYS A 114 27.05 7.12 0.36
CA LYS A 114 28.06 6.31 1.06
C LYS A 114 27.84 6.43 2.57
N ILE A 115 27.99 5.32 3.29
CA ILE A 115 28.00 5.32 4.76
C ILE A 115 29.15 6.21 5.26
N GLN A 116 28.82 7.26 6.00
CA GLN A 116 29.78 8.21 6.55
C GLN A 116 30.33 7.78 7.91
N SER A 117 29.50 7.13 8.72
CA SER A 117 29.87 6.55 10.03
C SER A 117 29.41 5.09 10.09
N GLN A 118 30.33 4.19 10.45
CA GLN A 118 30.01 2.77 10.57
C GLN A 118 29.26 2.50 11.87
N LEU A 119 28.10 1.83 11.76
CA LEU A 119 27.31 1.34 12.88
C LEU A 119 27.16 -0.17 12.76
N ARG A 120 27.14 -0.88 13.90
CA ARG A 120 27.20 -2.36 13.97
C ARG A 120 26.16 -3.10 13.11
N ASN A 121 25.04 -2.45 12.79
CA ASN A 121 23.92 -3.01 12.01
C ASN A 121 23.58 -2.17 10.75
N LEU A 122 24.49 -1.30 10.28
CA LEU A 122 24.27 -0.43 9.12
C LEU A 122 24.90 -1.03 7.86
N TYR A 123 24.06 -1.37 6.89
CA TYR A 123 24.46 -1.96 5.62
C TYR A 123 24.25 -0.96 4.49
N SER A 124 25.21 -0.87 3.57
CA SER A 124 24.95 -0.22 2.26
C SER A 124 24.04 -1.13 1.43
N TRP A 125 23.26 -0.57 0.51
CA TRP A 125 22.39 -1.38 -0.37
C TRP A 125 23.13 -2.58 -1.01
N ARG A 126 24.33 -2.36 -1.55
CA ARG A 126 25.17 -3.42 -2.14
C ARG A 126 25.56 -4.49 -1.11
N ALA A 127 26.12 -4.07 0.02
CA ALA A 127 26.55 -4.99 1.09
C ALA A 127 25.38 -5.73 1.75
N PHE A 128 24.17 -5.19 1.71
CA PHE A 128 22.95 -5.88 2.11
C PHE A 128 22.61 -6.99 1.10
N LEU A 129 22.53 -6.68 -0.21
CA LEU A 129 22.23 -7.68 -1.24
C LEU A 129 23.23 -8.85 -1.24
N GLU A 130 24.53 -8.58 -1.06
CA GLU A 130 25.61 -9.58 -0.97
C GLU A 130 25.40 -10.62 0.16
N LEU A 131 24.60 -10.32 1.20
CA LEU A 131 24.22 -11.32 2.21
C LEU A 131 23.39 -12.45 1.58
N GLY A 132 22.52 -12.10 0.62
CA GLY A 132 21.59 -13.02 -0.01
C GLY A 132 22.23 -14.08 -0.90
N ASP A 133 23.46 -13.85 -1.38
CA ASP A 133 24.19 -14.76 -2.28
C ASP A 133 24.44 -16.15 -1.63
N SER A 134 24.48 -16.19 -0.30
CA SER A 134 24.65 -17.40 0.50
C SER A 134 23.36 -18.18 0.80
N ILE A 135 22.19 -17.69 0.37
CA ILE A 135 20.89 -18.33 0.62
C ILE A 135 20.44 -19.16 -0.60
N PRO A 136 20.25 -20.48 -0.45
CA PRO A 136 19.65 -21.33 -1.47
C PRO A 136 18.22 -20.90 -1.85
N ASP A 137 17.83 -21.13 -3.11
CA ASP A 137 16.50 -20.72 -3.61
C ASP A 137 15.34 -21.54 -3.02
N ASP A 138 15.57 -22.80 -2.64
CA ASP A 138 14.58 -23.64 -1.97
C ASP A 138 14.20 -23.07 -0.59
N VAL A 139 15.16 -22.51 0.15
CA VAL A 139 14.90 -21.83 1.43
C VAL A 139 14.03 -20.59 1.24
N LEU A 140 14.25 -19.82 0.17
CA LEU A 140 13.38 -18.69 -0.17
C LEU A 140 11.99 -19.16 -0.61
N ASN A 141 11.91 -20.19 -1.46
CA ASN A 141 10.65 -20.74 -1.96
C ASN A 141 9.78 -21.27 -0.81
N GLN A 142 10.34 -22.04 0.13
CA GLN A 142 9.63 -22.50 1.34
C GLN A 142 9.00 -21.35 2.14
N VAL A 143 9.66 -20.18 2.19
CA VAL A 143 9.13 -19.00 2.87
C VAL A 143 8.02 -18.33 2.06
N ILE A 144 8.13 -18.29 0.75
CA ILE A 144 7.07 -17.83 -0.17
C ILE A 144 5.83 -18.73 -0.04
N ASP A 145 6.00 -20.05 -0.17
CA ASP A 145 4.92 -21.05 -0.12
C ASP A 145 4.20 -21.09 1.24
N SER A 146 4.83 -20.57 2.30
CA SER A 146 4.24 -20.45 3.64
C SER A 146 3.30 -19.24 3.83
N GLN A 147 3.32 -18.28 2.89
CA GLN A 147 2.51 -17.06 2.94
C GLN A 147 1.03 -17.36 2.67
N LYS A 148 0.13 -16.56 3.25
CA LYS A 148 -1.32 -16.67 3.02
C LYS A 148 -1.91 -15.31 2.70
N PRO A 149 -2.89 -15.21 1.78
CA PRO A 149 -3.46 -13.92 1.36
C PRO A 149 -3.92 -13.02 2.52
N ASN A 150 -4.48 -13.60 3.58
CA ASN A 150 -4.96 -12.86 4.75
C ASN A 150 -3.88 -12.43 5.76
N GLN A 151 -2.59 -12.69 5.50
CA GLN A 151 -1.49 -12.26 6.36
C GLN A 151 -1.01 -10.85 6.02
N CYS A 152 -0.61 -10.10 7.05
CA CYS A 152 0.01 -8.77 6.92
C CYS A 152 1.34 -8.85 6.17
N CYS A 153 1.49 -8.05 5.11
CA CYS A 153 2.68 -8.01 4.27
C CYS A 153 3.31 -6.61 4.13
N ALA A 154 2.58 -5.54 4.46
CA ALA A 154 3.10 -4.17 4.45
C ALA A 154 2.64 -3.37 5.68
N LEU A 155 3.52 -2.47 6.14
CA LEU A 155 3.25 -1.50 7.21
C LEU A 155 3.40 -0.09 6.65
N ILE A 156 2.35 0.72 6.75
CA ILE A 156 2.37 2.13 6.35
C ILE A 156 2.21 3.02 7.58
N TYR A 157 3.21 3.85 7.86
CA TYR A 157 3.18 4.79 8.97
C TYR A 157 2.51 6.10 8.57
N ARG A 158 1.44 6.47 9.28
CA ARG A 158 0.76 7.76 9.15
C ARG A 158 1.17 8.68 10.29
N LEU A 159 1.74 9.84 9.92
CA LEU A 159 1.84 10.98 10.83
C LEU A 159 0.42 11.44 11.18
N VAL A 160 0.13 11.53 12.47
CA VAL A 160 -1.13 12.05 13.01
C VAL A 160 -0.89 13.45 13.56
N ALA A 161 -1.91 14.32 13.50
CA ALA A 161 -1.78 15.71 13.94
C ALA A 161 -1.43 15.84 15.43
N THR A 162 -1.81 14.85 16.24
CA THR A 162 -1.47 14.75 17.66
C THR A 162 -1.11 13.30 18.02
N GLY A 163 -0.03 13.14 18.81
CA GLY A 163 0.45 11.84 19.28
C GLY A 163 1.46 11.14 18.34
N PRO A 164 1.94 9.94 18.74
CA PRO A 164 2.94 9.20 17.98
C PRO A 164 2.40 8.67 16.64
N PRO A 165 3.26 8.45 15.62
CA PRO A 165 2.84 7.90 14.33
C PRO A 165 2.13 6.55 14.48
N LYS A 166 1.02 6.36 13.75
CA LYS A 166 0.26 5.10 13.75
C LYS A 166 0.64 4.25 12.55
N ALA A 167 0.96 2.98 12.79
CA ALA A 167 1.15 2.00 11.72
C ALA A 167 -0.21 1.45 11.24
N ILE A 168 -0.38 1.34 9.93
CA ILE A 168 -1.48 0.66 9.27
C ILE A 168 -0.94 -0.66 8.75
N MET A 169 -1.55 -1.77 9.16
CA MET A 169 -1.26 -3.11 8.66
C MET A 169 -2.07 -3.37 7.39
N LEU A 170 -1.41 -3.84 6.33
CA LEU A 170 -2.06 -4.26 5.08
C LEU A 170 -1.79 -5.75 4.85
N SER A 171 -2.85 -6.54 4.74
CA SER A 171 -2.78 -7.92 4.28
C SER A 171 -2.57 -8.02 2.77
N HIS A 172 -2.08 -9.15 2.28
CA HIS A 172 -1.90 -9.33 0.84
C HIS A 172 -3.22 -9.21 0.08
N ASP A 173 -4.30 -9.84 0.58
CA ASP A 173 -5.64 -9.80 -0.01
C ASP A 173 -6.21 -8.36 -0.05
N ASN A 174 -5.95 -7.54 0.97
CA ASN A 174 -6.31 -6.13 0.95
C ASN A 174 -5.59 -5.36 -0.16
N ILE A 175 -4.29 -5.63 -0.39
CA ILE A 175 -3.54 -5.01 -1.47
C ILE A 175 -4.01 -5.53 -2.83
N THR A 176 -4.06 -6.85 -3.05
CA THR A 176 -4.38 -7.45 -4.35
C THR A 176 -5.81 -7.16 -4.77
N TRP A 177 -6.80 -7.24 -3.86
CA TRP A 177 -8.19 -6.88 -4.17
C TRP A 177 -8.34 -5.39 -4.49
N THR A 178 -7.75 -4.49 -3.68
CA THR A 178 -7.86 -3.04 -3.94
C THR A 178 -7.21 -2.67 -5.27
N THR A 179 -6.08 -3.32 -5.59
CA THR A 179 -5.35 -3.14 -6.84
C THR A 179 -6.19 -3.61 -8.03
N TRP A 180 -6.73 -4.83 -7.98
CA TRP A 180 -7.61 -5.39 -9.02
C TRP A 180 -8.85 -4.52 -9.23
N ALA A 181 -9.55 -4.13 -8.16
CA ALA A 181 -10.75 -3.29 -8.25
C ALA A 181 -10.45 -1.91 -8.86
N THR A 182 -9.29 -1.34 -8.55
CA THR A 182 -8.81 -0.09 -9.15
C THR A 182 -8.50 -0.25 -10.64
N ALA A 183 -7.85 -1.36 -11.02
CA ALA A 183 -7.52 -1.67 -12.41
C ALA A 183 -8.79 -1.89 -13.27
N GLN A 184 -9.83 -2.54 -12.72
CA GLN A 184 -11.13 -2.69 -13.41
C GLN A 184 -11.92 -1.38 -13.52
N SER A 185 -11.66 -0.40 -12.64
CA SER A 185 -12.41 0.87 -12.58
C SER A 185 -11.89 1.95 -13.52
N LEU A 186 -10.73 1.75 -14.15
CA LEU A 186 -10.02 2.76 -14.94
C LEU A 186 -9.53 2.18 -16.27
N PRO A 187 -9.52 2.96 -17.38
CA PRO A 187 -9.20 2.45 -18.72
C PRO A 187 -7.68 2.35 -18.95
N TYR A 188 -7.01 1.49 -18.17
CA TYR A 188 -5.58 1.22 -18.33
C TYR A 188 -5.30 0.42 -19.62
N LYS A 189 -4.14 0.68 -20.24
CA LYS A 189 -3.66 -0.12 -21.36
C LYS A 189 -2.90 -1.34 -20.86
N HIS A 190 -3.14 -2.47 -21.52
CA HIS A 190 -2.48 -3.73 -21.24
C HIS A 190 -1.64 -4.19 -22.44
N PRO A 191 -0.46 -4.80 -22.21
CA PRO A 191 0.26 -5.48 -23.28
C PRO A 191 -0.47 -6.75 -23.75
N PRO A 192 -0.38 -7.10 -25.06
CA PRO A 192 0.49 -6.48 -26.06
C PRO A 192 -0.07 -5.21 -26.74
N GLU A 193 -1.36 -4.88 -26.59
CA GLU A 193 -2.04 -3.80 -27.31
C GLU A 193 -1.49 -2.40 -26.97
N GLY A 194 -1.04 -2.20 -25.74
CA GLY A 194 -0.27 -1.04 -25.34
C GLY A 194 0.19 -1.13 -23.89
N GLN A 195 1.44 -0.74 -23.61
CA GLN A 195 1.91 -0.67 -22.23
C GLN A 195 1.53 0.68 -21.61
N GLU A 196 0.88 0.67 -20.45
CA GLU A 196 0.65 1.89 -19.67
C GLU A 196 1.97 2.45 -19.13
N VAL A 197 2.13 3.78 -19.08
CA VAL A 197 3.35 4.43 -18.58
C VAL A 197 3.00 5.41 -17.46
N LEU A 198 3.44 5.09 -16.24
CA LEU A 198 3.15 5.89 -15.05
C LEU A 198 4.42 6.60 -14.55
N VAL A 199 4.24 7.78 -13.95
CA VAL A 199 5.33 8.55 -13.35
C VAL A 199 5.10 8.70 -11.85
N SER A 200 5.90 8.01 -11.05
CA SER A 200 5.87 8.15 -9.60
C SER A 200 6.62 9.41 -9.16
N TYR A 201 5.90 10.29 -8.47
CA TYR A 201 6.45 11.52 -7.90
C TYR A 201 6.10 11.72 -6.42
N LEU A 202 5.22 10.89 -5.86
CA LEU A 202 4.91 10.86 -4.44
C LEU A 202 5.90 9.95 -3.70
N PRO A 203 6.19 10.19 -2.41
CA PRO A 203 6.95 9.24 -1.61
C PRO A 203 6.20 7.92 -1.49
N LEU A 204 6.86 6.78 -1.75
CA LEU A 204 6.27 5.44 -1.60
C LEU A 204 5.85 5.09 -0.15
N SER A 205 6.08 5.95 0.83
CA SER A 205 5.47 5.84 2.16
C SER A 205 3.99 6.26 2.19
N TYR A 206 3.45 6.82 1.09
CA TYR A 206 2.06 7.26 0.99
C TYR A 206 1.21 6.11 0.45
N MET A 207 0.05 5.84 1.09
CA MET A 207 -0.89 4.79 0.68
C MET A 207 -1.30 4.89 -0.81
N ALA A 208 -1.55 6.12 -1.28
CA ALA A 208 -1.90 6.34 -2.69
C ALA A 208 -0.75 5.94 -3.64
N ALA A 209 0.49 6.27 -3.30
CA ALA A 209 1.66 5.88 -4.11
C ALA A 209 1.91 4.36 -4.08
N GLN A 210 1.63 3.70 -2.95
CA GLN A 210 1.69 2.24 -2.87
C GLN A 210 0.68 1.59 -3.83
N ILE A 211 -0.61 1.96 -3.74
CA ILE A 211 -1.65 1.38 -4.59
C ILE A 211 -1.47 1.78 -6.06
N PHE A 212 -1.49 3.07 -6.39
CA PHE A 212 -1.50 3.54 -7.78
C PHE A 212 -0.15 3.43 -8.47
N ASP A 213 0.91 4.01 -7.90
CA ASP A 213 2.21 4.05 -8.57
C ASP A 213 2.81 2.64 -8.68
N MET A 214 2.71 1.81 -7.62
CA MET A 214 3.40 0.52 -7.57
C MET A 214 2.50 -0.67 -7.88
N TRP A 215 1.47 -0.95 -7.08
CA TRP A 215 0.71 -2.19 -7.21
C TRP A 215 -0.16 -2.24 -8.47
N VAL A 216 -0.87 -1.15 -8.80
CA VAL A 216 -1.68 -1.07 -10.03
C VAL A 216 -0.79 -1.18 -11.26
N THR A 217 0.33 -0.46 -11.32
CA THR A 217 1.29 -0.58 -12.43
C THR A 217 1.73 -2.02 -12.66
N ILE A 218 2.06 -2.76 -11.59
CA ILE A 218 2.43 -4.18 -11.68
C ILE A 218 1.24 -5.03 -12.15
N SER A 219 0.02 -4.81 -11.65
CA SER A 219 -1.15 -5.61 -12.06
C SER A 219 -1.52 -5.42 -13.54
N VAL A 220 -1.30 -4.22 -14.10
CA VAL A 220 -1.60 -3.92 -15.51
C VAL A 220 -0.42 -4.15 -16.44
N ALA A 221 0.74 -4.57 -15.91
CA ALA A 221 2.02 -4.70 -16.59
C ALA A 221 2.56 -3.39 -17.21
N GLY A 222 2.25 -2.25 -16.60
CA GLY A 222 2.74 -0.93 -17.02
C GLY A 222 4.22 -0.71 -16.69
N ALA A 223 4.79 0.40 -17.16
CA ALA A 223 6.15 0.84 -16.87
C ALA A 223 6.15 2.02 -15.90
N LEU A 224 6.77 1.87 -14.72
CA LEU A 224 6.85 2.91 -13.70
C LEU A 224 8.15 3.71 -13.78
N TYR A 225 8.05 5.03 -13.96
CA TYR A 225 9.21 5.93 -13.98
C TYR A 225 9.26 6.80 -12.73
N PHE A 226 10.38 6.78 -11.99
CA PHE A 226 10.57 7.65 -10.82
C PHE A 226 11.05 9.04 -11.22
N ALA A 227 10.30 10.06 -10.81
CA ALA A 227 10.67 11.46 -10.96
C ALA A 227 11.92 11.81 -10.12
N GLN A 228 12.73 12.74 -10.61
CA GLN A 228 13.91 13.22 -9.87
C GLN A 228 13.49 14.12 -8.68
N PRO A 229 14.25 14.13 -7.56
CA PRO A 229 13.98 15.02 -6.44
C PRO A 229 13.92 16.49 -6.87
N GLY A 230 12.73 17.10 -6.74
CA GLY A 230 12.48 18.49 -7.15
C GLY A 230 11.79 18.66 -8.51
N ALA A 231 11.34 17.59 -9.16
CA ALA A 231 10.51 17.65 -10.37
C ALA A 231 9.20 18.43 -10.15
N LEU A 232 8.53 18.25 -9.00
CA LEU A 232 7.46 19.15 -8.57
C LEU A 232 8.03 20.37 -7.84
N LYS A 233 8.16 21.47 -8.58
CA LYS A 233 8.15 22.83 -8.01
C LYS A 233 6.71 23.33 -7.93
N VAL A 234 5.97 22.93 -6.91
CA VAL A 234 4.70 23.59 -6.58
C VAL A 234 5.04 24.96 -5.99
N SER A 235 4.75 26.03 -6.73
CA SER A 235 4.94 27.40 -6.26
C SER A 235 4.06 27.67 -5.03
N GLY A 236 4.68 27.83 -3.86
CA GLY A 236 4.00 28.21 -2.61
C GLY A 236 3.73 27.09 -1.61
N ALA A 237 4.01 25.81 -1.92
CA ALA A 237 3.87 24.74 -0.94
C ALA A 237 5.13 24.63 -0.04
N PRO A 238 5.00 24.70 1.30
CA PRO A 238 6.15 24.50 2.19
C PRO A 238 6.68 23.06 2.07
N ARG A 239 8.01 22.91 2.05
CA ARG A 239 8.66 21.59 2.00
C ARG A 239 8.37 20.84 3.30
N LEU A 240 7.49 19.84 3.25
CA LEU A 240 7.27 18.96 4.39
C LEU A 240 8.57 18.17 4.71
N PRO A 241 8.89 17.95 6.00
CA PRO A 241 10.01 17.10 6.40
C PRO A 241 9.78 15.68 5.84
N GLY A 242 10.68 15.21 4.98
CA GLY A 242 10.54 13.95 4.24
C GLY A 242 10.76 14.05 2.73
N TRP A 243 10.81 15.25 2.16
CA TRP A 243 11.23 15.44 0.75
C TRP A 243 12.74 15.18 0.54
N ALA A 244 13.54 15.24 1.61
CA ALA A 244 14.94 14.84 1.58
C ALA A 244 15.03 13.30 1.60
N ALA A 245 15.71 12.74 0.59
CA ALA A 245 16.15 11.36 0.67
C ALA A 245 17.24 11.23 1.76
N GLY A 246 17.11 10.23 2.63
CA GLY A 246 18.15 9.88 3.62
C GLY A 246 17.84 10.33 5.06
N ALA A 247 18.21 9.46 6.00
CA ALA A 247 18.23 9.66 7.45
C ALA A 247 16.89 10.02 8.14
N TRP A 248 16.26 9.00 8.73
CA TRP A 248 15.48 9.21 9.97
C TRP A 248 16.46 9.66 11.06
N ARG A 249 16.42 10.93 11.48
CA ARG A 249 17.05 11.32 12.74
C ARG A 249 16.17 10.83 13.89
N VAL A 250 16.69 9.89 14.68
CA VAL A 250 16.27 9.75 16.07
C VAL A 250 16.78 10.99 16.80
N ALA A 251 15.94 11.62 17.62
CA ALA A 251 16.36 12.73 18.46
C ALA A 251 17.20 12.18 19.62
N ASP A 252 18.46 12.61 19.73
CA ASP A 252 19.23 12.48 20.97
C ASP A 252 18.72 13.54 21.96
N GLU A 253 18.18 13.10 23.09
CA GLU A 253 18.02 13.96 24.26
C GLU A 253 19.36 14.02 25.01
N GLY A 254 20.18 15.00 24.64
CA GLY A 254 21.33 15.42 25.45
C GLY A 254 20.88 16.17 26.71
N PRO A 255 21.62 16.10 27.82
CA PRO A 255 21.19 16.67 29.10
C PRO A 255 21.18 18.21 29.06
N GLY A 256 20.16 18.80 29.68
CA GLY A 256 20.09 20.25 29.91
C GLY A 256 21.07 20.71 30.99
N PRO A 257 21.32 22.04 31.07
CA PRO A 257 22.11 22.66 32.14
C PRO A 257 21.39 22.67 33.49
#